data_AF-A0A7H8M801-F1
#
_entry.id   AF-A0A7H8M801-F1
#
_cell.length_a   1.000
_cell.length_b   1.000
_cell.length_c   1.000
_cell.angle_alpha   90.00
_cell.angle_beta   90.00
_cell.angle_gamma   90.00
#
_symmetry.space_group_name_H-M   'P 1'
#
loop_
_entity.id
_entity.type
_entity.pdbx_description
1 polymer ?
#
loop_
_entity_poly.entity_id
_entity_poly.type
_entity_poly.pdbx_seq_one_letter_code
_entity_poly.pdbx_strand_id
1 'polypeptide(L)'
;MSACPGRLAAEAQVEPVSWWVAVLCFAMFALAFYGYFAYRRYGRLSRSWLRYNYFNENVPGMIRYAPLNMLPIASVFGLWGLIAVVSHLPENDVTYWISAVLVVLSLIAAVIAVTRHLAGYSDERKPQWLIDEERKRNIPAE
;
A
#
# COMPACT_ATOMS: atom_id res chain seq x y z
N MET A 1 -10.75 -23.95 -54.08
CA MET A 1 -10.98 -23.78 -52.62
C MET A 1 -9.71 -23.19 -52.03
N SER A 2 -9.70 -21.86 -51.84
CA SER A 2 -8.54 -21.12 -51.35
C SER A 2 -8.71 -20.88 -49.85
N ALA A 3 -7.76 -21.35 -49.05
CA ALA A 3 -7.67 -20.99 -47.64
C ALA A 3 -7.42 -19.47 -47.53
N CYS A 4 -8.09 -18.82 -46.58
CA CYS A 4 -7.92 -17.41 -46.26
C CYS A 4 -6.93 -17.31 -45.10
N PRO A 5 -5.67 -16.88 -45.31
CA PRO A 5 -4.70 -16.73 -44.23
C PRO A 5 -4.72 -15.26 -43.81
N GLY A 6 -5.34 -14.94 -42.67
CA GLY A 6 -5.33 -13.52 -42.27
C GLY A 6 -6.05 -13.11 -41.00
N ARG A 7 -6.39 -14.01 -40.08
CA ARG A 7 -7.11 -13.60 -38.85
C ARG A 7 -6.69 -14.30 -37.55
N LEU A 8 -5.45 -14.73 -37.41
CA LEU A 8 -4.96 -15.33 -36.15
C LEU A 8 -3.67 -14.73 -35.58
N ALA A 9 -3.21 -13.58 -36.07
CA ALA A 9 -2.00 -12.95 -35.55
C ALA A 9 -2.24 -11.45 -35.27
N ALA A 10 -3.26 -11.18 -34.48
CA ALA A 10 -3.19 -10.07 -33.54
C ALA A 10 -3.09 -10.70 -32.15
N GLU A 11 -2.05 -11.53 -31.96
CA GLU A 11 -1.46 -11.68 -30.63
C GLU A 11 -1.19 -10.25 -30.20
N ALA A 12 -2.03 -9.73 -29.31
CA ALA A 12 -1.70 -8.53 -28.59
C ALA A 12 -0.33 -8.82 -28.00
N GLN A 13 0.72 -8.23 -28.57
CA GLN A 13 2.02 -8.17 -27.96
C GLN A 13 1.79 -7.35 -26.70
N VAL A 14 1.33 -8.03 -25.64
CA VAL A 14 1.31 -7.51 -24.30
C VAL A 14 2.78 -7.34 -24.00
N GLU A 15 3.28 -6.11 -24.14
CA GLU A 15 4.64 -5.81 -23.75
C GLU A 15 4.82 -6.34 -22.33
N PRO A 16 5.74 -7.30 -22.11
CA PRO A 16 5.91 -7.88 -20.79
C PRO A 16 6.26 -6.73 -19.86
N VAL A 17 5.49 -6.57 -18.79
CA VAL A 17 5.68 -5.52 -17.78
C VAL A 17 7.11 -5.62 -17.29
N SER A 18 7.98 -4.79 -17.85
CA SER A 18 9.42 -4.94 -17.74
C SER A 18 9.87 -5.14 -16.29
N TRP A 19 10.64 -6.20 -16.03
CA TRP A 19 11.06 -6.70 -14.71
C TRP A 19 11.47 -5.64 -13.68
N TRP A 20 11.92 -4.46 -14.12
CA TRP A 20 12.20 -3.32 -13.25
C TRP A 20 10.96 -2.79 -12.52
N VAL A 21 9.75 -2.95 -13.06
CA VAL A 21 8.49 -2.58 -12.38
C VAL A 21 8.30 -3.42 -11.12
N ALA A 22 8.56 -4.73 -11.19
CA ALA A 22 8.52 -5.60 -10.02
C ALA A 22 9.58 -5.18 -8.99
N VAL A 23 10.79 -4.81 -9.44
CA VAL A 23 11.86 -4.31 -8.56
C VAL A 23 11.44 -3.00 -7.87
N LEU A 24 10.84 -2.06 -8.58
CA LEU A 24 10.33 -0.81 -8.01
C LEU A 24 9.21 -1.07 -7.01
N CYS A 25 8.25 -1.94 -7.32
CA CYS A 25 7.18 -2.32 -6.40
C CYS A 25 7.72 -2.98 -5.13
N PHE A 26 8.70 -3.90 -5.27
CA PHE A 26 9.37 -4.51 -4.12
C PHE A 26 10.17 -3.50 -3.30
N ALA A 27 10.88 -2.58 -3.95
CA ALA A 27 11.63 -1.52 -3.28
C ALA A 27 10.68 -0.60 -2.48
N MET A 28 9.54 -0.21 -3.05
CA MET A 28 8.51 0.56 -2.36
C MET A 28 7.94 -0.19 -1.16
N PHE A 29 7.64 -1.48 -1.32
CA PHE A 29 7.19 -2.34 -0.21
C PHE A 29 8.24 -2.43 0.90
N ALA A 30 9.49 -2.69 0.55
CA ALA A 30 10.60 -2.81 1.50
C ALA A 30 10.86 -1.48 2.23
N LEU A 31 10.84 -0.35 1.52
CA LEU A 31 11.02 0.98 2.11
C LEU A 31 9.90 1.31 3.10
N ALA A 32 8.66 0.96 2.79
CA ALA A 32 7.55 1.24 3.68
C ALA A 32 7.43 0.22 4.83
N PHE A 33 7.89 -1.02 4.65
CA PHE A 33 8.06 -1.98 5.76
C PHE A 33 9.18 -1.54 6.71
N TYR A 34 10.32 -1.09 6.17
CA TYR A 34 11.40 -0.49 6.95
C TYR A 34 10.93 0.79 7.65
N GLY A 35 10.20 1.65 6.94
CA GLY A 35 9.57 2.84 7.48
C GLY A 35 8.63 2.52 8.62
N TYR A 36 7.74 1.53 8.47
CA TYR A 36 6.84 1.06 9.52
C TYR A 36 7.59 0.48 10.73
N PHE A 37 8.62 -0.33 10.50
CA PHE A 37 9.41 -0.92 11.58
C PHE A 37 10.22 0.15 12.33
N ALA A 38 10.83 1.09 11.60
CA ALA A 38 11.47 2.26 12.17
C ALA A 38 10.47 3.13 12.95
N TYR A 39 9.25 3.28 12.44
CA TYR A 39 8.19 4.06 13.05
C TYR A 39 7.67 3.44 14.36
N ARG A 40 7.45 2.12 14.39
CA ARG A 40 6.99 1.39 15.58
C ARG A 40 8.10 1.08 16.60
N ARG A 41 9.32 0.77 16.15
CA ARG A 41 10.42 0.34 17.02
C ARG A 41 11.36 1.49 17.44
N TYR A 42 11.46 2.55 16.63
CA TYR A 42 12.31 3.73 16.89
C TYR A 42 11.48 5.02 16.87
N GLY A 43 10.47 5.09 17.75
CA GLY A 43 9.40 6.10 17.78
C GLY A 43 9.75 7.58 17.93
N ARG A 44 10.98 8.03 17.59
CA ARG A 44 11.34 9.44 17.47
C ARG A 44 10.84 10.07 16.17
N LEU A 45 11.01 9.38 15.04
CA LEU A 45 10.57 9.89 13.74
C LEU A 45 9.05 10.04 13.67
N SER A 46 8.35 9.03 14.20
CA SER A 46 6.89 9.04 14.33
C SER A 46 6.38 10.18 15.19
N ARG A 47 7.01 10.35 16.35
CA ARG A 47 6.70 11.41 17.29
C ARG A 47 6.93 12.79 16.69
N SER A 48 8.06 13.02 16.02
CA SER A 48 8.33 14.29 15.35
C SER A 48 7.31 14.57 14.26
N TRP A 49 7.03 13.60 13.37
CA TRP A 49 6.06 13.78 12.30
C TRP A 49 4.67 14.14 12.83
N LEU A 50 4.16 13.37 13.81
CA LEU A 50 2.87 13.63 14.42
C LEU A 50 2.85 14.97 15.13
N ARG A 51 3.89 15.35 15.86
CA ARG A 51 3.93 16.64 16.55
C ARG A 51 3.86 17.84 15.60
N TYR A 52 4.45 17.74 14.41
CA TYR A 52 4.42 18.80 13.39
C TYR A 52 3.15 18.80 12.54
N ASN A 53 2.62 17.62 12.18
CA ASN A 53 1.55 17.52 11.18
C ASN A 53 0.18 17.20 11.79
N TYR A 54 0.12 16.47 12.91
CA TYR A 54 -1.14 16.02 13.52
C TYR A 54 -2.01 17.18 13.99
N PHE A 55 -1.39 18.16 14.66
CA PHE A 55 -2.08 19.34 15.18
C PHE A 55 -2.14 20.50 14.18
N ASN A 56 -1.68 20.32 12.94
CA ASN A 56 -1.69 21.37 11.93
C ASN A 56 -2.97 21.27 11.09
N GLU A 57 -3.87 22.22 11.29
CA GLU A 57 -5.14 22.30 10.57
C GLU A 57 -5.00 22.57 9.07
N ASN A 58 -3.88 23.17 8.66
CA ASN A 58 -3.59 23.45 7.24
C ASN A 58 -3.06 22.23 6.48
N VAL A 59 -2.79 21.12 7.17
CA VAL A 59 -2.27 19.90 6.56
C VAL A 59 -3.41 18.95 6.20
N PRO A 60 -3.51 18.51 4.92
CA PRO A 60 -4.50 17.53 4.50
C PRO A 60 -4.47 16.25 5.35
N GLY A 61 -5.63 15.66 5.62
CA GLY A 61 -5.76 14.43 6.40
C GLY A 61 -4.87 13.28 5.89
N MET A 62 -4.61 13.21 4.58
CA MET A 62 -3.70 12.21 4.00
C MET A 62 -2.26 12.33 4.55
N ILE A 63 -1.76 13.55 4.77
CA ILE A 63 -0.42 13.82 5.32
C ILE A 63 -0.44 13.70 6.84
N ARG A 64 -1.54 14.13 7.49
CA ARG A 64 -1.78 14.03 8.92
C ARG A 64 -1.73 12.57 9.42
N TYR A 65 -2.36 11.67 8.65
CA TYR A 65 -2.49 10.24 8.96
C TYR A 65 -1.55 9.36 8.14
N ALA A 66 -0.61 9.94 7.39
CA ALA A 66 0.32 9.20 6.52
C ALA A 66 0.95 7.98 7.21
N PRO A 67 1.37 8.04 8.49
CA PRO A 67 1.99 6.89 9.11
C PRO A 67 1.06 5.70 9.40
N LEU A 68 -0.24 5.93 9.59
CA LEU A 68 -1.22 4.85 9.76
C LEU A 68 -1.41 4.05 8.46
N ASN A 69 -1.29 4.76 7.35
CA ASN A 69 -1.57 4.24 6.02
C ASN A 69 -0.32 3.69 5.32
N MET A 70 0.88 3.97 5.83
CA MET A 70 2.14 3.48 5.25
C MET A 70 2.15 1.97 5.04
N LEU A 71 1.80 1.17 6.05
CA LEU A 71 1.85 -0.29 5.92
C LEU A 71 0.78 -0.86 4.97
N PRO A 72 -0.51 -0.48 5.08
CA PRO A 72 -1.52 -0.92 4.12
C PRO A 72 -1.18 -0.53 2.67
N ILE A 73 -0.76 0.72 2.44
CA ILE A 73 -0.40 1.22 1.11
C ILE A 73 0.82 0.46 0.56
N ALA A 74 1.84 0.23 1.40
CA ALA A 74 2.99 -0.59 1.04
C ALA A 74 2.57 -1.97 0.57
N SER A 75 1.75 -2.66 1.37
CA SER A 75 1.30 -4.02 1.09
C SER A 75 0.59 -4.10 -0.25
N VAL A 76 -0.21 -3.10 -0.63
CA VAL A 76 -0.80 -3.01 -1.97
C VAL A 76 0.32 -2.98 -3.03
N PHE A 77 1.28 -2.06 -2.94
CA PHE A 77 2.38 -1.99 -3.91
C PHE A 77 3.23 -3.27 -3.96
N GLY A 78 3.48 -3.93 -2.83
CA GLY A 78 4.20 -5.19 -2.77
C GLY A 78 3.45 -6.34 -3.44
N LEU A 79 2.14 -6.44 -3.22
CA LEU A 79 1.29 -7.45 -3.86
C LEU A 79 1.19 -7.22 -5.37
N TRP A 80 1.12 -5.98 -5.82
CA TRP A 80 1.18 -5.64 -7.25
C TRP A 80 2.55 -5.98 -7.87
N GLY A 81 3.64 -5.79 -7.13
CA GLY A 81 4.97 -6.26 -7.54
C GLY A 81 5.03 -7.78 -7.72
N LEU A 82 4.43 -8.53 -6.80
CA LEU A 82 4.31 -10.00 -6.91
C LEU A 82 3.47 -10.42 -8.12
N ILE A 83 2.34 -9.75 -8.38
CA ILE A 83 1.51 -10.01 -9.57
C ILE A 83 2.34 -9.79 -10.85
N ALA A 84 3.13 -8.71 -10.90
CA ALA A 84 4.01 -8.44 -12.03
C ALA A 84 5.10 -9.53 -12.20
N VAL A 85 5.60 -10.14 -11.12
CA VAL A 85 6.54 -11.28 -11.24
C VAL A 85 5.82 -12.52 -11.76
N VAL A 86 4.64 -12.84 -11.22
CA VAL A 86 3.87 -14.03 -11.60
C VAL A 86 3.42 -13.95 -13.07
N SER A 87 3.12 -12.75 -13.58
CA SER A 87 2.75 -12.57 -14.99
C SER A 87 3.88 -12.83 -15.99
N HIS A 88 5.13 -13.01 -15.53
CA HIS A 88 6.27 -13.39 -16.37
C HIS A 88 6.57 -14.89 -16.33
N LEU A 89 5.90 -15.64 -15.45
CA LEU A 89 6.01 -17.09 -15.44
C LEU A 89 5.15 -17.69 -16.56
N PRO A 90 5.49 -18.90 -17.04
CA PRO A 90 4.69 -19.58 -18.07
C PRO A 90 3.24 -19.71 -17.63
N GLU A 91 2.32 -19.34 -18.52
CA GLU A 91 0.88 -19.39 -18.24
C GLU A 91 0.45 -20.84 -17.97
N ASN A 92 0.00 -21.09 -16.75
CA ASN A 92 -0.64 -22.34 -16.35
C ASN A 92 -1.74 -22.08 -15.30
N ASP A 93 -2.56 -23.09 -15.03
CA ASP A 93 -3.68 -22.97 -14.08
C ASP A 93 -3.23 -22.51 -12.67
N VAL A 94 -1.99 -22.85 -12.28
CA VAL A 94 -1.42 -22.49 -10.99
C VAL A 94 -1.06 -21.01 -10.94
N THR A 95 -0.44 -20.44 -11.98
CA THR A 95 -0.09 -19.01 -12.04
C THR A 95 -1.35 -18.14 -12.07
N TYR A 96 -2.42 -18.58 -12.73
CA TYR A 96 -3.71 -17.89 -12.68
C TYR A 96 -4.31 -17.86 -11.28
N TRP A 97 -4.31 -19.00 -10.59
CA TRP A 97 -4.78 -19.09 -9.20
C TRP A 97 -3.98 -18.19 -8.24
N ILE A 98 -2.65 -18.19 -8.38
CA ILE A 98 -1.77 -17.34 -7.57
C ILE A 98 -2.08 -15.86 -7.81
N SER A 99 -2.17 -15.42 -9.06
CA SER A 99 -2.51 -14.03 -9.40
C SER A 99 -3.88 -13.63 -8.84
N ALA A 100 -4.89 -14.50 -8.94
CA ALA A 100 -6.23 -14.24 -8.41
C ALA A 100 -6.19 -14.03 -6.88
N VAL A 101 -5.46 -14.87 -6.14
CA VAL A 101 -5.29 -14.72 -4.69
C VAL A 101 -4.57 -13.40 -4.35
N LEU A 102 -3.51 -13.05 -5.08
CA LEU A 102 -2.76 -11.81 -4.86
C LEU A 102 -3.64 -10.57 -5.09
N VAL A 103 -4.49 -10.58 -6.11
CA VAL A 103 -5.45 -9.49 -6.38
C VAL A 103 -6.45 -9.34 -5.22
N VAL A 104 -7.00 -10.45 -4.71
CA VAL A 104 -7.92 -10.41 -3.56
C VAL A 104 -7.23 -9.86 -2.31
N LEU A 105 -6.00 -10.31 -2.02
CA LEU A 105 -5.23 -9.78 -0.90
C LEU A 105 -4.92 -8.29 -1.06
N SER A 106 -4.63 -7.84 -2.29
CA SER A 106 -4.39 -6.43 -2.58
C SER A 106 -5.65 -5.59 -2.35
N LEU A 107 -6.82 -6.11 -2.74
CA LEU A 107 -8.09 -5.44 -2.52
C LEU A 107 -8.38 -5.30 -1.02
N ILE A 108 -8.18 -6.36 -0.24
CA ILE A 108 -8.34 -6.33 1.23
C ILE A 108 -7.40 -5.29 1.85
N ALA A 109 -6.12 -5.25 1.44
CA ALA A 109 -5.17 -4.27 1.94
C ALA A 109 -5.58 -2.83 1.59
N ALA A 110 -6.10 -2.59 0.38
CA ALA A 110 -6.61 -1.29 -0.05
C ALA A 110 -7.84 -0.87 0.76
N VAL A 111 -8.80 -1.77 0.99
CA VAL A 111 -9.98 -1.50 1.84
C VAL A 111 -9.55 -1.14 3.26
N ILE A 112 -8.57 -1.84 3.83
CA ILE A 112 -8.02 -1.50 5.15
C ILE A 112 -7.36 -0.12 5.14
N ALA A 113 -6.65 0.25 4.06
CA ALA A 113 -6.03 1.57 3.93
C ALA A 113 -7.10 2.69 3.88
N VAL A 114 -8.13 2.50 3.06
CA VAL A 114 -9.22 3.49 2.91
C VAL A 114 -10.03 3.61 4.19
N THR A 115 -10.41 2.51 4.83
CA THR A 115 -11.17 2.54 6.10
C THR A 115 -10.38 3.23 7.21
N ARG A 116 -9.07 2.96 7.32
CA ARG A 116 -8.19 3.68 8.28
C ARG A 116 -8.02 5.16 7.96
N HIS A 117 -7.97 5.52 6.68
CA HIS A 117 -7.91 6.91 6.28
C HIS A 117 -9.18 7.67 6.66
N LEU A 118 -10.35 7.06 6.45
CA LEU A 118 -11.65 7.66 6.78
C LEU A 118 -11.91 7.69 8.30
N ALA A 119 -11.46 6.68 9.04
CA ALA A 119 -11.66 6.59 10.49
C ALA A 119 -10.61 7.35 11.32
N GLY A 120 -9.51 7.81 10.72
CA GLY A 120 -8.44 8.51 11.43
C GLY A 120 -7.67 7.63 12.43
N TYR A 121 -7.10 8.26 13.45
CA TYR A 121 -6.43 7.55 14.54
C TYR A 121 -7.47 7.06 15.54
N SER A 122 -7.74 5.75 15.58
CA SER A 122 -8.48 5.17 16.70
C SER A 122 -7.67 5.31 17.99
N ASP A 123 -8.34 5.57 19.12
CA ASP A 123 -7.69 5.73 20.43
C ASP A 123 -6.81 4.53 20.80
N GLU A 124 -7.19 3.31 20.43
CA GLU A 124 -6.38 2.09 20.64
C GLU A 124 -5.03 2.09 19.90
N ARG A 125 -4.90 2.87 18.83
CA ARG A 125 -3.70 2.95 17.98
C ARG A 125 -2.90 4.22 18.20
N LYS A 126 -3.45 5.19 18.93
CA LYS A 126 -2.71 6.40 19.32
C LYS A 126 -1.65 6.01 20.36
N PRO A 127 -0.41 6.48 20.20
CA PRO A 127 0.58 6.33 21.26
C PRO A 127 0.16 7.19 22.47
N GLN A 128 0.41 6.71 23.69
CA GLN A 128 -0.04 7.35 24.93
C GLN A 128 0.30 8.86 25.00
N TRP A 129 1.50 9.24 24.56
CA TRP A 129 1.94 10.64 24.57
C TRP A 129 1.08 11.55 23.67
N LEU A 130 0.48 11.03 22.60
CA LEU A 130 -0.39 11.78 21.70
C LEU A 130 -1.74 12.03 22.36
N ILE A 131 -2.29 11.01 23.04
CA ILE A 131 -3.51 11.12 23.85
C ILE A 131 -3.32 12.17 24.96
N ASP A 132 -2.16 12.15 25.62
CA ASP A 132 -1.83 13.13 26.66
C ASP A 132 -1.71 14.56 26.08
N GLU A 133 -1.21 14.74 24.85
CA GLU A 133 -1.19 16.05 24.18
C GLU A 133 -2.58 16.50 23.70
N GLU A 134 -3.42 15.60 23.18
CA GLU A 134 -4.82 15.90 22.83
C GLU A 134 -5.61 16.37 24.06
N ARG A 135 -5.44 15.69 25.19
CA ARG A 135 -6.06 16.07 26.47
C ARG A 135 -5.60 17.45 26.95
N LYS A 136 -4.31 17.79 26.80
CA LYS A 136 -3.79 19.12 27.14
C LYS A 136 -4.36 20.23 26.26
N ARG A 137 -4.75 19.91 25.03
CA ARG A 137 -5.29 20.85 24.05
C ARG A 137 -6.82 20.89 24.01
N ASN A 138 -7.50 20.14 24.89
CA ASN A 138 -8.96 19.99 24.91
C ASN A 138 -9.57 19.55 23.56
N ILE A 139 -8.85 18.71 22.81
CA ILE A 139 -9.36 18.13 21.56
C ILE A 139 -10.24 16.92 21.95
N PRO A 140 -11.51 16.85 21.49
CA PRO A 140 -12.37 15.70 21.78
C PRO A 140 -11.79 14.42 21.16
N ALA A 141 -11.87 13.32 21.90
CA ALA A 141 -11.50 12.01 21.39
C ALA A 141 -12.51 11.58 20.30
N GLU A 142 -11.99 11.27 19.11
CA GLU A 142 -12.73 10.69 17.98
C GLU A 142 -12.57 9.17 17.94
#